data_AF-A0A6B0X462-F1
#
_entry.id   AF-A0A6B0X462-F1
#
_cell.length_a   1.000
_cell.length_b   1.000
_cell.length_c   1.000
_cell.angle_alpha   90.00
_cell.angle_beta   90.00
_cell.angle_gamma   90.00
#
_symmetry.space_group_name_H-M   'P 1'
#
loop_
_entity.id
_entity.type
_entity.pdbx_description
1 polymer ?
#
loop_
_entity_poly.entity_id
_entity_poly.type
_entity_poly.pdbx_seq_one_letter_code
_entity_poly.pdbx_strand_id
1 'polypeptide(L)'
;MLALYHLFSGMPTGELLGIDDLIASAEISARPDHVKRVVLVGNKISPGNPSAKEDGTVVKTLWGELAWQLGGKAGFDKVRQDNERATNPGDTLRELMNEYGPCLILIDEWVAYARQLHDDSDLPAGSFETHFSFAQTLTESARAANCCLLVISLPSSDTTTSPHAQSEDEEVGGLRGRAALARLKNVIGRVESSWTPASTEEGFEIVRHRHGSRTRPRL
;
A
#
# COMPACT_ATOMS: atom_id res chain seq x y z
N MET A 1 8.58 -1.50 0.71
CA MET A 1 7.44 -2.39 1.01
C MET A 1 7.86 -3.78 1.50
N LEU A 2 8.73 -4.51 0.81
CA LEU A 2 9.18 -5.85 1.23
C LEU A 2 9.73 -5.90 2.67
N ALA A 3 10.55 -4.92 3.06
CA ALA A 3 11.08 -4.86 4.43
C ALA A 3 9.98 -4.82 5.50
N LEU A 4 8.93 -3.99 5.30
CA LEU A 4 7.78 -3.94 6.20
C LEU A 4 6.98 -5.25 6.19
N TYR A 5 6.79 -5.85 5.01
CA TYR A 5 6.10 -7.13 4.89
C TYR A 5 6.79 -8.24 5.69
N HIS A 6 8.12 -8.30 5.65
CA HIS A 6 8.94 -9.27 6.40
C HIS A 6 9.05 -8.93 7.88
N LEU A 7 9.15 -7.65 8.24
CA LEU A 7 9.14 -7.20 9.63
C LEU A 7 7.89 -7.68 10.37
N PHE A 8 6.74 -7.73 9.68
CA PHE A 8 5.47 -8.18 10.25
C PHE A 8 5.07 -9.60 9.82
N SER A 9 5.99 -10.40 9.26
CA SER A 9 5.67 -11.77 8.80
C SER A 9 5.65 -12.83 9.88
N GLY A 10 5.92 -12.46 11.13
CA GLY A 10 6.11 -13.41 12.23
C GLY A 10 7.50 -14.08 12.23
N MET A 11 8.41 -13.71 11.31
CA MET A 11 9.80 -14.17 11.39
C MET A 11 10.46 -13.68 12.69
N PRO A 12 11.31 -14.51 13.33
CA PRO A 12 12.16 -14.08 14.44
C PRO A 12 13.04 -12.90 14.02
N THR A 13 13.18 -11.89 14.87
CA THR A 13 13.94 -10.66 14.53
C THR A 13 15.41 -10.96 14.22
N GLY A 14 15.99 -11.98 14.86
CA GLY A 14 17.38 -12.41 14.61
C GLY A 14 17.63 -13.02 13.22
N GLU A 15 16.58 -13.35 12.46
CA GLU A 15 16.70 -13.78 11.05
C GLU A 15 16.69 -12.60 10.08
N LEU A 16 16.38 -11.39 10.57
CA LEU A 16 16.30 -10.16 9.78
C LEU A 16 17.47 -9.25 10.13
N LEU A 17 18.49 -9.25 9.27
CA LEU A 17 19.71 -8.48 9.47
C LEU A 17 19.41 -6.98 9.71
N GLY A 18 19.84 -6.44 10.84
CA GLY A 18 19.74 -5.01 11.17
C GLY A 18 18.41 -4.55 11.78
N ILE A 19 17.43 -5.45 11.98
CA ILE A 19 16.17 -5.08 12.64
C ILE A 19 16.35 -4.85 14.15
N ASP A 20 17.27 -5.58 14.80
CA ASP A 20 17.51 -5.42 16.24
C ASP A 20 18.07 -4.02 16.56
N ASP A 21 18.98 -3.49 15.73
CA ASP A 21 19.51 -2.14 15.85
C ASP A 21 18.42 -1.06 15.61
N LEU A 22 17.50 -1.31 14.69
CA LEU A 22 16.36 -0.43 14.41
C LEU A 22 15.36 -0.40 15.57
N ILE A 23 15.04 -1.57 16.14
CA ILE A 23 14.14 -1.67 17.31
C ILE A 23 14.75 -0.98 18.52
N ALA A 24 16.06 -1.20 18.76
CA ALA A 24 16.79 -0.57 19.85
C ALA A 24 16.86 0.96 19.70
N SER A 25 17.11 1.47 18.49
CA SER A 25 17.16 2.92 18.22
C SER A 25 15.79 3.60 18.22
N ALA A 26 14.72 2.87 17.89
CA ALA A 26 13.36 3.38 17.93
C ALA A 26 12.70 3.31 19.33
N GLU A 27 13.42 2.84 20.36
CA GLU A 27 12.93 2.63 21.73
C GLU A 27 11.64 1.76 21.80
N ILE A 28 11.43 0.91 20.79
CA ILE A 28 10.23 0.06 20.70
C ILE A 28 10.42 -1.11 21.66
N SER A 29 9.64 -1.14 22.72
CA SER A 29 9.77 -2.13 23.80
C SER A 29 9.30 -3.53 23.39
N ALA A 30 8.36 -3.62 22.44
CA ALA A 30 7.86 -4.87 21.89
C ALA A 30 7.20 -4.67 20.51
N ARG A 31 7.44 -5.61 19.59
CA ARG A 31 6.69 -5.73 18.32
C ARG A 31 5.30 -6.32 18.62
N PRO A 32 4.22 -5.92 17.93
CA PRO A 32 2.96 -6.65 18.02
C PRO A 32 3.16 -8.13 17.66
N ASP A 33 2.60 -9.02 18.46
CA ASP A 33 2.73 -10.48 18.28
C ASP A 33 2.18 -10.94 16.93
N HIS A 34 1.11 -10.29 16.48
CA HIS A 34 0.45 -10.56 15.21
C HIS A 34 0.01 -9.27 14.54
N VAL A 35 0.32 -9.13 13.25
CA VAL A 35 -0.18 -8.04 12.39
C VAL A 35 -0.79 -8.67 11.14
N LYS A 36 -2.05 -8.34 10.85
CA LYS A 36 -2.68 -8.74 9.59
C LYS A 36 -2.05 -7.98 8.45
N ARG A 37 -1.53 -8.69 7.45
CA ARG A 37 -0.89 -8.09 6.28
C ARG A 37 -1.79 -8.25 5.07
N VAL A 38 -2.17 -7.14 4.47
CA VAL A 38 -2.88 -7.10 3.19
C VAL A 38 -1.89 -6.62 2.14
N VAL A 39 -1.81 -7.34 1.02
CA VAL A 39 -0.97 -6.97 -0.12
C VAL A 39 -1.81 -6.96 -1.38
N LEU A 40 -2.01 -5.76 -1.94
CA LEU A 40 -2.71 -5.53 -3.19
C LEU A 40 -1.67 -5.14 -4.23
N VAL A 41 -1.54 -5.91 -5.31
CA VAL A 41 -0.59 -5.61 -6.39
C VAL A 41 -1.38 -5.37 -7.66
N GLY A 42 -1.36 -4.14 -8.16
CA GLY A 42 -2.24 -3.69 -9.23
C GLY A 42 -2.07 -4.41 -10.57
N ASN A 43 -0.90 -4.98 -10.84
CA ASN A 43 -0.66 -5.78 -12.04
C ASN A 43 -1.06 -7.27 -11.90
N LYS A 44 -1.39 -7.73 -10.69
CA LYS A 44 -1.84 -9.11 -10.43
C LYS A 44 -3.35 -9.25 -10.29
N ILE A 45 -4.05 -8.17 -9.99
CA ILE A 45 -5.50 -8.16 -9.79
C ILE A 45 -6.16 -7.67 -11.07
N SER A 46 -6.95 -8.53 -11.70
CA SER A 46 -7.67 -8.20 -12.93
C SER A 46 -8.98 -7.47 -12.60
N PRO A 47 -9.22 -6.24 -13.11
CA PRO A 47 -10.48 -5.54 -12.91
C PRO A 47 -11.64 -6.14 -13.71
N GLY A 48 -11.34 -6.83 -14.82
CA GLY A 48 -12.33 -7.44 -15.71
C GLY A 48 -12.76 -8.86 -15.32
N ASN A 49 -12.03 -9.53 -14.43
CA ASN A 49 -12.21 -10.96 -14.17
C ASN A 49 -12.26 -11.21 -12.66
N PRO A 50 -13.40 -11.67 -12.12
CA PRO A 50 -13.50 -12.05 -10.72
C PRO A 50 -12.53 -13.18 -10.35
N SER A 51 -11.96 -13.12 -9.16
CA SER A 51 -11.06 -14.11 -8.59
C SER A 51 -11.81 -15.00 -7.60
N ALA A 52 -11.81 -16.31 -7.83
CA ALA A 52 -12.29 -17.29 -6.86
C ALA A 52 -11.17 -17.64 -5.87
N LYS A 53 -11.50 -17.62 -4.58
CA LYS A 53 -10.62 -17.99 -3.48
C LYS A 53 -10.82 -19.45 -3.08
N GLU A 54 -9.86 -19.99 -2.33
CA GLU A 54 -9.88 -21.40 -1.87
C GLU A 54 -11.13 -21.73 -1.03
N ASP A 55 -11.68 -20.75 -0.31
CA ASP A 55 -12.89 -20.88 0.50
C ASP A 55 -14.22 -20.70 -0.29
N GLY A 56 -14.12 -20.60 -1.62
CA GLY A 56 -15.24 -20.39 -2.54
C GLY A 56 -15.71 -18.93 -2.65
N THR A 57 -15.04 -17.99 -1.97
CA THR A 57 -15.35 -16.56 -2.10
C THR A 57 -15.00 -16.06 -3.50
N VAL A 58 -15.92 -15.31 -4.13
CA VAL A 58 -15.70 -14.69 -5.44
C VAL A 58 -15.49 -13.19 -5.26
N VAL A 59 -14.25 -12.75 -5.39
CA VAL A 59 -13.83 -11.36 -5.26
C VAL A 59 -13.83 -10.70 -6.63
N LYS A 60 -14.46 -9.52 -6.74
CA LYS A 60 -14.54 -8.74 -7.98
C LYS A 60 -13.74 -7.43 -7.90
N THR A 61 -13.53 -6.92 -6.69
CA THR A 61 -13.10 -5.55 -6.43
C THR A 61 -11.89 -5.51 -5.49
N LEU A 62 -11.14 -4.40 -5.50
CA LEU A 62 -10.00 -4.24 -4.58
C LEU A 62 -10.42 -4.19 -3.11
N TRP A 63 -11.58 -3.62 -2.79
CA TRP A 63 -12.09 -3.65 -1.41
C TRP A 63 -12.56 -5.04 -0.99
N GLY A 64 -13.14 -5.82 -1.92
CA GLY A 64 -13.44 -7.23 -1.68
C GLY A 64 -12.18 -8.03 -1.39
N GLU A 65 -11.10 -7.79 -2.14
CA GLU A 65 -9.80 -8.43 -1.94
C GLU A 65 -9.21 -8.06 -0.57
N LEU A 66 -9.25 -6.76 -0.23
CA LEU A 66 -8.77 -6.24 1.05
C LEU A 66 -9.52 -6.89 2.22
N ALA A 67 -10.86 -6.91 2.17
CA ALA A 67 -11.68 -7.48 3.23
C ALA A 67 -11.45 -8.99 3.40
N TRP A 68 -11.28 -9.71 2.29
CA TRP A 68 -10.96 -11.13 2.31
C TRP A 68 -9.56 -11.40 2.89
N GLN A 69 -8.55 -10.59 2.56
CA GLN A 69 -7.21 -10.76 3.17
C GLN A 69 -7.18 -10.41 4.67
N LEU A 70 -8.02 -9.47 5.13
CA LEU A 70 -8.12 -9.13 6.56
C LEU A 70 -8.79 -10.25 7.38
N GLY A 71 -9.97 -10.70 6.94
CA GLY A 71 -10.86 -11.54 7.74
C GLY A 71 -11.31 -12.85 7.08
N GLY A 72 -10.72 -13.22 5.94
CA GLY A 72 -11.18 -14.34 5.12
C GLY A 72 -12.62 -14.13 4.64
N LYS A 73 -13.37 -15.23 4.52
CA LYS A 73 -14.80 -15.21 4.19
C LYS A 73 -15.63 -14.29 5.10
N ALA A 74 -15.38 -14.28 6.41
CA ALA A 74 -16.13 -13.46 7.36
C ALA A 74 -15.90 -11.95 7.15
N GLY A 75 -14.65 -11.56 6.86
CA GLY A 75 -14.33 -10.19 6.49
C GLY A 75 -14.97 -9.80 5.16
N PHE A 76 -14.88 -10.67 4.16
CA PHE A 76 -15.53 -10.46 2.86
C PHE A 76 -17.05 -10.33 2.97
N ASP A 77 -17.70 -11.12 3.83
CA ASP A 77 -19.16 -11.11 4.00
C ASP A 77 -19.69 -9.72 4.36
N LYS A 78 -18.91 -8.93 5.11
CA LYS A 78 -19.26 -7.54 5.48
C LYS A 78 -19.33 -6.60 4.27
N VAL A 79 -18.54 -6.85 3.22
CA VAL A 79 -18.50 -6.03 1.98
C VAL A 79 -19.07 -6.76 0.77
N ARG A 80 -19.75 -7.91 0.98
CA ARG A 80 -20.24 -8.78 -0.11
C ARG A 80 -21.13 -8.01 -1.09
N GLN A 81 -22.09 -7.24 -0.57
CA GLN A 81 -22.99 -6.46 -1.40
C GLN A 81 -22.26 -5.37 -2.18
N ASP A 82 -21.29 -4.70 -1.55
CA ASP A 82 -20.48 -3.67 -2.19
C ASP A 82 -19.59 -4.24 -3.29
N ASN A 83 -19.01 -5.42 -3.06
CA ASN A 83 -18.25 -6.16 -4.06
C ASN A 83 -19.14 -6.63 -5.22
N GLU A 84 -20.36 -7.08 -4.95
CA GLU A 84 -21.30 -7.53 -5.99
C GLU A 84 -21.79 -6.38 -6.88
N ARG A 85 -22.05 -5.22 -6.26
CA ARG A 85 -22.53 -4.00 -6.92
C ARG A 85 -21.41 -3.11 -7.46
N ALA A 86 -20.16 -3.46 -7.18
CA ALA A 86 -18.99 -2.68 -7.48
C ALA A 86 -19.12 -1.21 -6.99
N THR A 87 -19.55 -1.02 -5.74
CA THR A 87 -19.68 0.29 -5.08
C THR A 87 -18.74 0.41 -3.88
N ASN A 88 -18.40 1.65 -3.49
CA ASN A 88 -17.54 1.93 -2.34
C ASN A 88 -18.17 1.43 -1.02
N PRO A 89 -17.48 0.60 -0.22
CA PRO A 89 -18.00 0.04 1.04
C PRO A 89 -18.08 1.02 2.22
N GLY A 90 -17.57 2.25 2.07
CA GLY A 90 -17.69 3.29 3.10
C GLY A 90 -16.98 2.93 4.41
N ASP A 91 -17.63 3.23 5.52
CA ASP A 91 -17.10 3.09 6.89
C ASP A 91 -16.82 1.63 7.30
N THR A 92 -17.39 0.66 6.57
CA THR A 92 -17.11 -0.78 6.74
C THR A 92 -15.61 -1.08 6.67
N LEU A 93 -14.83 -0.31 5.89
CA LEU A 93 -13.37 -0.48 5.84
C LEU A 93 -12.71 -0.23 7.19
N ARG A 94 -13.11 0.84 7.88
CA ARG A 94 -12.58 1.17 9.22
C ARG A 94 -12.99 0.11 10.24
N GLU A 95 -14.22 -0.37 10.17
CA GLU A 95 -14.71 -1.46 11.02
C GLU A 95 -13.88 -2.73 10.83
N LEU A 96 -13.62 -3.13 9.58
CA LEU A 96 -12.76 -4.28 9.25
C LEU A 96 -11.34 -4.11 9.79
N MET A 97 -10.74 -2.93 9.61
CA MET A 97 -9.40 -2.63 10.13
C MET A 97 -9.34 -2.71 11.66
N ASN A 98 -10.38 -2.26 12.35
CA ASN A 98 -10.46 -2.30 13.81
C ASN A 98 -10.74 -3.70 14.35
N GLU A 99 -11.56 -4.48 13.67
CA GLU A 99 -11.95 -5.82 14.10
C GLU A 99 -10.85 -6.85 13.86
N TYR A 100 -10.16 -6.76 12.71
CA TYR A 100 -9.09 -7.70 12.36
C TYR A 100 -7.69 -7.13 12.60
N GLY A 101 -7.59 -5.89 13.09
CA GLY A 101 -6.32 -5.23 13.39
C GLY A 101 -5.57 -5.81 14.60
N PRO A 102 -4.30 -5.44 14.81
CA PRO A 102 -3.55 -4.44 14.06
C PRO A 102 -3.20 -4.91 12.63
N CYS A 103 -3.20 -3.98 11.66
CA CYS A 103 -2.99 -4.34 10.26
C CYS A 103 -2.02 -3.43 9.50
N LEU A 104 -1.34 -4.03 8.52
CA LEU A 104 -0.48 -3.40 7.54
C LEU A 104 -1.08 -3.65 6.16
N ILE A 105 -1.45 -2.58 5.47
CA ILE A 105 -2.01 -2.63 4.11
C ILE A 105 -0.95 -2.08 3.16
N LEU A 106 -0.49 -2.92 2.24
CA LEU A 106 0.47 -2.59 1.21
C LEU A 106 -0.24 -2.57 -0.14
N ILE A 107 -0.19 -1.43 -0.83
CA ILE A 107 -0.71 -1.31 -2.19
C ILE A 107 0.45 -0.97 -3.11
N ASP A 108 0.76 -1.91 -4.00
CA ASP A 108 1.77 -1.76 -5.02
C ASP A 108 1.13 -1.62 -6.40
N GLU A 109 1.76 -0.86 -7.29
CA GLU A 109 1.29 -0.67 -8.67
C GLU A 109 -0.16 -0.14 -8.76
N TRP A 110 -0.57 0.75 -7.85
CA TRP A 110 -1.97 1.18 -7.77
C TRP A 110 -2.42 1.93 -9.03
N VAL A 111 -1.55 2.77 -9.59
CA VAL A 111 -1.81 3.48 -10.86
C VAL A 111 -2.03 2.49 -12.01
N ALA A 112 -1.24 1.42 -12.05
CA ALA A 112 -1.35 0.39 -13.08
C ALA A 112 -2.69 -0.34 -13.02
N TYR A 113 -3.26 -0.52 -11.83
CA TYR A 113 -4.64 -0.99 -11.69
C TYR A 113 -5.65 0.08 -12.14
N ALA A 114 -5.56 1.28 -11.57
CA ALA A 114 -6.56 2.33 -11.78
C ALA A 114 -6.69 2.74 -13.25
N ARG A 115 -5.59 2.76 -14.02
CA ARG A 115 -5.62 3.12 -15.45
C ARG A 115 -6.40 2.15 -16.34
N GLN A 116 -6.66 0.94 -15.87
CA GLN A 116 -7.45 -0.07 -16.59
C GLN A 116 -8.96 0.20 -16.48
N LEU A 117 -9.41 0.84 -15.39
CA LEU A 117 -10.81 1.20 -15.17
C LEU A 117 -11.22 2.37 -16.06
N HIS A 118 -12.44 2.34 -16.60
CA HIS A 118 -13.05 3.44 -17.36
C HIS A 118 -14.29 3.99 -16.65
N ASP A 119 -14.84 5.05 -17.20
CA ASP A 119 -16.01 5.75 -16.63
C ASP A 119 -17.28 4.90 -16.77
N ASP A 120 -17.38 4.09 -17.81
CA ASP A 120 -18.49 3.15 -17.97
C ASP A 120 -18.43 2.04 -16.91
N SER A 121 -19.57 1.62 -16.39
CA SER A 121 -19.65 0.57 -15.36
C SER A 121 -19.72 -0.84 -15.97
N ASP A 122 -18.90 -1.14 -16.98
CA ASP A 122 -18.93 -2.43 -17.68
C ASP A 122 -18.00 -3.50 -17.05
N LEU A 123 -17.04 -3.09 -16.20
CA LEU A 123 -16.14 -4.00 -15.51
C LEU A 123 -16.71 -4.48 -14.17
N PRO A 124 -16.51 -5.76 -13.79
CA PRO A 124 -16.87 -6.26 -12.47
C PRO A 124 -16.25 -5.50 -11.29
N ALA A 125 -15.09 -4.88 -11.48
CA ALA A 125 -14.43 -4.05 -10.47
C ALA A 125 -15.05 -2.66 -10.28
N GLY A 126 -16.02 -2.28 -11.12
CA GLY A 126 -16.67 -0.97 -11.11
C GLY A 126 -15.97 0.04 -12.01
N SER A 127 -16.40 1.30 -11.88
CA SER A 127 -15.89 2.40 -12.69
C SER A 127 -14.67 3.08 -12.06
N PHE A 128 -13.99 3.89 -12.87
CA PHE A 128 -12.89 4.74 -12.44
C PHE A 128 -13.31 5.69 -11.30
N GLU A 129 -14.48 6.33 -11.41
CA GLU A 129 -15.00 7.26 -10.38
C GLU A 129 -15.27 6.57 -9.04
N THR A 130 -15.90 5.39 -9.05
CA THR A 130 -16.12 4.62 -7.81
C THR A 130 -14.79 4.22 -7.17
N HIS A 131 -13.80 3.87 -7.98
CA HIS A 131 -12.47 3.51 -7.49
C HIS A 131 -11.75 4.68 -6.82
N PHE A 132 -11.93 5.91 -7.30
CA PHE A 132 -11.42 7.10 -6.59
C PHE A 132 -12.10 7.36 -5.27
N SER A 133 -13.43 7.17 -5.23
CA SER A 133 -14.18 7.24 -3.98
C SER A 133 -13.65 6.22 -2.98
N PHE A 134 -13.39 4.99 -3.43
CA PHE A 134 -12.74 3.96 -2.62
C PHE A 134 -11.35 4.38 -2.13
N ALA A 135 -10.49 4.94 -3.00
CA ALA A 135 -9.16 5.39 -2.60
C ALA A 135 -9.22 6.43 -1.47
N GLN A 136 -10.14 7.40 -1.58
CA GLN A 136 -10.35 8.40 -0.54
C GLN A 136 -10.83 7.76 0.76
N THR A 137 -11.91 6.98 0.70
CA THR A 137 -12.46 6.29 1.87
C THR A 137 -11.43 5.37 2.52
N LEU A 138 -10.60 4.67 1.75
CA LEU A 138 -9.55 3.81 2.28
C LEU A 138 -8.52 4.61 3.08
N THR A 139 -8.02 5.71 2.53
CA THR A 139 -7.03 6.56 3.22
C THR A 139 -7.60 7.18 4.49
N GLU A 140 -8.83 7.67 4.45
CA GLU A 140 -9.53 8.24 5.61
C GLU A 140 -9.82 7.17 6.68
N SER A 141 -10.27 5.98 6.26
CA SER A 141 -10.54 4.85 7.16
C SER A 141 -9.28 4.35 7.84
N ALA A 142 -8.17 4.24 7.09
CA ALA A 142 -6.88 3.84 7.65
C ALA A 142 -6.38 4.84 8.69
N ARG A 143 -6.55 6.16 8.44
CA ARG A 143 -6.22 7.21 9.41
C ARG A 143 -7.08 7.14 10.67
N ALA A 144 -8.35 6.78 10.54
CA ALA A 144 -9.32 6.74 11.63
C ALA A 144 -9.35 5.39 12.37
N ALA A 145 -8.66 4.37 11.87
CA ALA A 145 -8.56 3.06 12.52
C ALA A 145 -7.58 3.10 13.71
N ASN A 146 -7.80 2.24 14.69
CA ASN A 146 -7.04 2.20 15.94
C ASN A 146 -5.56 1.84 15.71
N CYS A 147 -5.29 0.89 14.82
CA CYS A 147 -3.94 0.41 14.54
C CYS A 147 -3.83 -0.13 13.10
N CYS A 148 -3.81 0.79 12.15
CA CYS A 148 -3.65 0.50 10.73
C CYS A 148 -2.49 1.32 10.15
N LEU A 149 -1.57 0.66 9.45
CA LEU A 149 -0.58 1.32 8.61
C LEU A 149 -0.90 1.04 7.14
N LEU A 150 -1.19 2.09 6.37
CA LEU A 150 -1.39 2.03 4.93
C LEU A 150 -0.12 2.54 4.23
N VAL A 151 0.48 1.72 3.37
CA VAL A 151 1.66 2.07 2.57
C VAL A 151 1.34 1.83 1.11
N ILE A 152 1.60 2.84 0.29
CA ILE A 152 1.26 2.86 -1.12
C ILE A 152 2.53 3.16 -1.92
N SER A 153 2.79 2.44 -3.01
CA SER A 153 3.71 2.94 -4.05
C SER A 153 2.94 3.75 -5.08
N LEU A 154 3.50 4.92 -5.41
CA LEU A 154 3.10 5.69 -6.57
C LEU A 154 4.34 5.92 -7.44
N PRO A 155 4.20 5.88 -8.77
CA PRO A 155 5.25 6.30 -9.68
C PRO A 155 5.79 7.70 -9.35
N SER A 156 7.11 7.82 -9.35
CA SER A 156 7.80 9.10 -9.19
C SER A 156 7.55 9.92 -10.46
N SER A 157 6.70 10.94 -10.38
CA SER A 157 6.37 11.75 -11.56
C SER A 157 7.16 13.06 -11.52
N ASP A 158 8.27 13.12 -12.24
CA ASP A 158 8.91 14.39 -12.63
C ASP A 158 8.09 14.97 -13.78
N THR A 159 7.27 15.97 -13.49
CA THR A 159 6.42 16.64 -14.49
C THR A 159 7.03 17.95 -14.99
N THR A 160 8.36 18.10 -14.89
CA THR A 160 9.07 19.23 -15.49
C THR A 160 9.19 19.02 -17.00
N THR A 161 8.10 19.37 -17.71
CA THR A 161 8.04 19.84 -19.10
C THR A 161 9.39 19.89 -19.82
N SER A 162 9.91 18.71 -20.19
CA SER A 162 11.06 18.57 -21.05
C SER A 162 10.57 18.03 -22.40
N PRO A 163 11.06 18.54 -23.54
CA PRO A 163 10.65 18.08 -24.88
C PRO A 163 10.94 16.60 -25.17
N HIS A 164 11.50 15.86 -24.21
CA HIS A 164 11.88 14.45 -24.27
C HIS A 164 10.95 13.54 -23.44
N ALA A 165 9.68 13.92 -23.24
CA ALA A 165 8.69 13.18 -22.44
C ALA A 165 8.23 11.81 -23.01
N GLN A 166 8.90 11.26 -24.03
CA GLN A 166 8.50 9.98 -24.63
C GLN A 166 8.79 8.76 -23.73
N SER A 167 9.76 8.83 -22.81
CA SER A 167 10.06 7.72 -21.88
C SER A 167 9.11 7.66 -20.68
N GLU A 168 8.42 8.75 -20.35
CA GLU A 168 7.50 8.84 -19.20
C GLU A 168 6.10 8.29 -19.51
N ASP A 169 5.73 8.28 -20.80
CA ASP A 169 4.48 7.70 -21.29
C ASP A 169 4.41 6.18 -21.03
N GLU A 170 5.55 5.50 -20.98
CA GLU A 170 5.64 4.05 -20.76
C GLU A 170 5.40 3.64 -19.29
N GLU A 171 5.95 4.37 -18.31
CA GLU A 171 5.82 4.01 -16.89
C GLU A 171 4.41 4.29 -16.36
N VAL A 172 3.85 5.45 -16.71
CA VAL A 172 2.54 5.86 -16.20
C VAL A 172 1.40 5.28 -17.07
N GLY A 173 1.67 4.89 -18.31
CA GLY A 173 0.70 4.29 -19.23
C GLY A 173 -0.16 5.32 -19.98
N GLY A 174 0.48 6.38 -20.47
CA GLY A 174 -0.13 7.43 -21.28
C GLY A 174 -1.09 8.38 -20.53
N LEU A 175 -2.03 8.99 -21.27
CA LEU A 175 -2.94 10.04 -20.75
C LEU A 175 -3.81 9.56 -19.56
N ARG A 176 -4.37 8.34 -19.65
CA ARG A 176 -5.22 7.76 -18.59
C ARG A 176 -4.40 7.45 -17.34
N GLY A 177 -3.18 6.97 -17.53
CA GLY A 177 -2.20 6.83 -16.47
C GLY A 177 -1.95 8.11 -15.71
N ARG A 178 -1.65 9.20 -16.43
CA ARG A 178 -1.39 10.52 -15.82
C ARG A 178 -2.59 11.03 -15.04
N ALA A 179 -3.79 10.89 -15.59
CA ALA A 179 -5.02 11.25 -14.91
C ALA A 179 -5.22 10.46 -13.62
N ALA A 180 -4.99 9.14 -13.66
CA ALA A 180 -5.08 8.27 -12.49
C ALA A 180 -4.06 8.65 -11.42
N LEU A 181 -2.80 8.86 -11.80
CA LEU A 181 -1.71 9.25 -10.91
C LEU A 181 -1.96 10.62 -10.26
N ALA A 182 -2.36 11.63 -11.04
CA ALA A 182 -2.65 12.97 -10.53
C ALA A 182 -3.78 12.94 -9.50
N ARG A 183 -4.87 12.22 -9.79
CA ARG A 183 -5.99 12.09 -8.85
C ARG A 183 -5.60 11.29 -7.59
N LEU A 184 -4.86 10.19 -7.72
CA LEU A 184 -4.42 9.39 -6.57
C LEU A 184 -3.49 10.22 -5.67
N LYS A 185 -2.54 10.96 -6.25
CA LYS A 185 -1.69 11.91 -5.51
C LYS A 185 -2.50 12.95 -4.74
N ASN A 186 -3.54 13.52 -5.37
CA ASN A 186 -4.40 14.50 -4.71
C ASN A 186 -5.20 13.92 -3.54
N VAL A 187 -5.66 12.67 -3.64
CA VAL A 187 -6.38 12.00 -2.55
C VAL A 187 -5.43 11.68 -1.40
N ILE A 188 -4.30 11.05 -1.71
CA ILE A 188 -3.33 10.59 -0.70
C ILE A 188 -2.66 11.77 -0.01
N GLY A 189 -2.24 12.80 -0.75
CA GLY A 189 -1.58 13.99 -0.21
C GLY A 189 -2.45 14.82 0.73
N ARG A 190 -3.78 14.65 0.74
CA ARG A 190 -4.67 15.30 1.73
C ARG A 190 -4.62 14.62 3.09
N VAL A 191 -4.29 13.33 3.12
CA VAL A 191 -4.34 12.49 4.33
C VAL A 191 -2.94 12.34 4.95
N GLU A 192 -1.89 12.41 4.13
CA GLU A 192 -0.49 12.27 4.56
C GLU A 192 -0.09 13.29 5.64
N SER A 193 0.11 12.82 6.87
CA SER A 193 1.08 13.40 7.77
C SER A 193 2.49 13.02 7.29
N SER A 194 3.17 13.93 6.59
CA SER A 194 4.62 14.12 6.59
C SER A 194 5.49 12.83 6.62
N TRP A 195 5.61 12.12 5.51
CA TRP A 195 6.84 11.38 5.25
C TRP A 195 7.24 11.54 3.79
N THR A 196 7.93 12.65 3.52
CA THR A 196 8.74 12.79 2.32
C THR A 196 9.99 11.95 2.52
N PRO A 197 10.42 11.12 1.56
CA PRO A 197 11.74 10.48 1.64
C PRO A 197 12.78 11.57 1.89
N ALA A 198 13.64 11.36 2.88
CA ALA A 198 14.77 12.26 3.12
C ALA A 198 15.50 12.49 1.79
N SER A 199 15.67 13.75 1.41
CA SER A 199 16.44 14.12 0.22
C SER A 199 17.82 13.46 0.25
N THR A 200 18.38 13.23 -0.93
CA THR A 200 19.66 12.53 -1.22
C THR A 200 20.88 13.01 -0.40
N GLU A 201 20.74 14.05 0.42
CA GLU A 201 21.75 14.60 1.32
C GLU A 201 21.81 13.94 2.71
N GLU A 202 20.77 13.23 3.19
CA GLU A 202 20.80 12.54 4.50
C GLU A 202 21.20 11.05 4.42
N GLY A 203 21.28 10.47 3.22
CA GLY A 203 21.71 9.07 3.01
C GLY A 203 23.19 8.80 3.30
N PHE A 204 24.00 9.84 3.55
CA PHE A 204 25.45 9.71 3.71
C PHE A 204 25.96 9.66 5.15
N GLU A 205 25.12 9.90 6.18
CA GLU A 205 25.59 9.78 7.57
C GLU A 205 25.59 8.35 8.13
N ILE A 206 24.82 7.43 7.55
CA ILE A 206 24.70 6.05 8.08
C ILE A 206 25.90 5.15 7.70
N VAL A 207 26.79 5.57 6.78
CA VAL A 207 27.93 4.75 6.31
C VAL A 207 29.30 5.16 6.88
N ARG A 208 29.41 6.20 7.72
CA ARG A 208 30.75 6.63 8.22
C ARG A 208 31.29 5.98 9.48
N HIS A 209 30.53 5.17 10.21
CA HIS A 209 31.06 4.57 11.45
C HIS A 209 31.84 3.25 11.29
N ARG A 210 32.17 2.80 10.06
CA ARG A 210 32.91 1.53 9.87
C ARG A 210 34.35 1.61 9.34
N HIS A 211 34.90 2.80 9.07
CA HIS A 211 36.31 2.93 8.67
C HIS A 211 37.01 4.07 9.41
N GLY A 212 37.41 3.82 10.65
CA GLY A 212 38.09 4.86 11.43
C GLY A 212 38.67 4.48 12.80
N SER A 213 38.82 3.20 13.17
CA SER A 213 39.58 2.82 14.36
C SER A 213 40.91 2.20 13.96
N ARG A 214 41.87 3.10 13.72
CA ARG A 214 43.30 2.85 13.58
C ARG A 214 43.81 1.92 14.70
N THR A 215 44.50 0.90 14.26
CA THR A 215 45.51 0.11 14.96
C THR A 215 46.40 0.97 15.85
N ARG A 216 46.49 0.61 17.15
CA ARG A 216 47.62 1.01 18.02
C ARG A 216 48.87 0.24 17.59
N PRO A 217 50.04 0.86 17.45
CA PRO A 217 51.30 0.19 17.73
C PRO A 217 51.69 0.40 19.19
N ARG A 218 52.11 -0.70 19.83
CA ARG A 218 52.86 -0.70 21.07
C ARG A 218 54.24 -0.06 20.82
N LEU A 219 54.68 0.80 21.74
CA LEU A 219 55.89 0.65 22.56
C LEU A 219 55.75 1.60 23.76
#